data_AF-A0A7S1PB08-F1
#
_entry.id   AF-A0A7S1PB08-F1
#
_cell.length_a   1.000
_cell.length_b   1.000
_cell.length_c   1.000
_cell.angle_alpha   90.00
_cell.angle_beta   90.00
_cell.angle_gamma   90.00
#
_symmetry.space_group_name_H-M   'P 1'
#
loop_
_entity.id
_entity.type
_entity.pdbx_description
1 polymer ?
#
loop_
_entity_poly.entity_id
_entity_poly.type
_entity_poly.pdbx_seq_one_letter_code
_entity_poly.pdbx_strand_id
1 'polypeptide(L)'
;NKSAAEKHREMTDKVYSLMDSLRLNQLEHKKVEADNNNKTKKVLSVEKQLQGVQSRLNAEIDAKQAAEQSAREAIQEKNLTDKRMKQIEEESAACRKELQGVEQKLQELIERNRALDSQVHYLSARVEGQEEDKAQLRVESRKLEASMKEMGKERTSYQDRIGVLEERLHQTAVEKDQLRSELDYIKREDFLDETGRTRPLLIHSTESTLVDRLKLNEFLYRAQQGPNP
;
A
#
# COMPACT_ATOMS: atom_id res chain seq x y z
N ASN A 1 -31.91 123.43 -107.49
CA ASN A 1 -30.92 123.22 -106.41
C ASN A 1 -31.47 123.08 -104.99
N LYS A 2 -32.68 123.55 -104.62
CA LYS A 2 -33.22 123.40 -103.24
C LYS A 2 -33.72 121.98 -102.87
N SER A 3 -34.47 121.31 -103.76
CA SER A 3 -35.04 119.97 -103.45
C SER A 3 -34.00 118.84 -103.39
N ALA A 4 -32.89 118.97 -104.12
CA ALA A 4 -31.75 118.06 -103.99
C ALA A 4 -31.09 118.20 -102.60
N ALA A 5 -30.99 119.43 -102.08
CA ALA A 5 -30.41 119.68 -100.76
C ALA A 5 -31.28 119.12 -99.62
N GLU A 6 -32.61 119.17 -99.73
CA GLU A 6 -33.55 118.56 -98.76
C GLU A 6 -33.47 117.03 -98.78
N LYS A 7 -33.45 116.41 -99.96
CA LYS A 7 -33.25 114.94 -100.07
C LYS A 7 -31.90 114.50 -99.52
N HIS A 8 -30.84 115.29 -99.74
CA HIS A 8 -29.55 115.03 -99.12
C HIS A 8 -29.61 115.17 -97.59
N ARG A 9 -30.40 116.11 -97.06
CA ARG A 9 -30.60 116.29 -95.62
C ARG A 9 -31.38 115.12 -94.98
N GLU A 10 -32.49 114.70 -95.57
CA GLU A 10 -33.26 113.53 -95.11
C GLU A 10 -32.43 112.24 -95.18
N MET A 11 -31.64 112.07 -96.25
CA MET A 11 -30.71 110.94 -96.36
C MET A 11 -29.65 111.00 -95.26
N THR A 12 -29.16 112.19 -94.92
CA THR A 12 -28.17 112.40 -93.86
C THR A 12 -28.78 112.09 -92.48
N ASP A 13 -29.99 112.57 -92.18
CA ASP A 13 -30.71 112.27 -90.94
C ASP A 13 -31.03 110.78 -90.79
N LYS A 14 -31.39 110.12 -91.91
CA LYS A 14 -31.61 108.67 -91.94
C LYS A 14 -30.32 107.87 -91.72
N VAL A 15 -29.20 108.35 -92.26
CA VAL A 15 -27.87 107.80 -91.99
C VAL A 15 -27.50 107.96 -90.52
N TYR A 16 -27.76 109.13 -89.90
CA TYR A 16 -27.56 109.32 -88.46
C TYR A 16 -28.44 108.41 -87.59
N SER A 17 -29.72 108.27 -87.91
CA SER A 17 -30.64 107.35 -87.21
C SER A 17 -30.22 105.88 -87.32
N LEU A 18 -29.73 105.46 -88.49
CA LEU A 18 -29.18 104.12 -88.70
C LEU A 18 -27.87 103.92 -87.92
N MET A 19 -27.00 104.93 -87.87
CA MET A 19 -25.78 104.89 -87.06
C MET A 19 -26.10 104.80 -85.56
N ASP A 20 -27.09 105.55 -85.08
CA ASP A 20 -27.53 105.48 -83.67
C ASP A 20 -28.16 104.12 -83.35
N SER A 21 -29.01 103.59 -84.23
CA SER A 21 -29.61 102.26 -84.07
C SER A 21 -28.56 101.15 -84.10
N LEU A 22 -27.56 101.25 -84.97
CA LEU A 22 -26.42 100.33 -85.03
C LEU A 22 -25.61 100.40 -83.74
N ARG A 23 -25.36 101.62 -83.22
CA ARG A 23 -24.66 101.81 -81.94
C ARG A 23 -25.42 101.21 -80.77
N LEU A 24 -26.75 101.35 -80.76
CA LEU A 24 -27.62 100.80 -79.71
C LEU A 24 -27.64 99.27 -79.76
N ASN A 25 -27.77 98.67 -80.94
CA ASN A 25 -27.67 97.23 -81.15
C ASN A 25 -26.28 96.68 -80.77
N GLN A 26 -25.20 97.40 -81.06
CA GLN A 26 -23.85 97.01 -80.63
C GLN A 26 -23.70 97.02 -79.10
N LEU A 27 -24.33 97.97 -78.41
CA LEU A 27 -24.38 98.02 -76.95
C LEU A 27 -25.18 96.84 -76.37
N GLU A 28 -26.36 96.55 -76.93
CA GLU A 28 -27.17 95.40 -76.52
C GLU A 28 -26.48 94.07 -76.78
N HIS A 29 -25.84 93.90 -77.95
CA HIS A 29 -25.06 92.71 -78.27
C HIS A 29 -23.93 92.48 -77.25
N LYS A 30 -23.16 93.53 -76.92
CA LYS A 30 -22.12 93.44 -75.88
C LYS A 30 -22.68 93.06 -74.51
N LYS A 31 -23.87 93.56 -74.17
CA LYS A 31 -24.54 93.20 -72.90
C LYS A 31 -24.95 91.73 -72.89
N VAL A 32 -25.54 91.23 -73.97
CA VAL A 32 -25.91 89.82 -74.12
C VAL A 32 -24.68 88.92 -74.11
N GLU A 33 -23.59 89.29 -74.79
CA GLU A 33 -22.33 88.55 -74.74
C GLU A 33 -21.75 88.50 -73.33
N ALA A 34 -21.77 89.61 -72.59
CA ALA A 34 -21.33 89.64 -71.20
C ALA A 34 -22.20 88.73 -70.30
N ASP A 35 -23.52 88.78 -70.47
CA ASP A 35 -24.45 87.93 -69.74
C ASP A 35 -24.26 86.44 -70.08
N ASN A 36 -24.07 86.10 -71.35
CA ASN A 36 -23.76 84.74 -71.78
C ASN A 36 -22.44 84.26 -71.19
N ASN A 37 -21.38 85.08 -71.22
CA ASN A 37 -20.10 84.76 -70.60
C ASN A 37 -20.25 84.50 -69.09
N ASN A 38 -21.08 85.28 -68.40
CA ASN A 38 -21.37 85.08 -66.97
C ASN A 38 -22.16 83.79 -66.72
N LYS A 39 -23.13 83.45 -67.57
CA LYS A 39 -23.87 82.19 -67.50
C LYS A 39 -22.94 80.99 -67.73
N THR A 40 -22.08 81.04 -68.74
CA THR A 40 -21.10 79.98 -69.02
C THR A 40 -20.17 79.74 -67.83
N LYS A 41 -19.66 80.81 -67.20
CA LYS A 41 -18.85 80.69 -65.97
C LYS A 41 -19.62 80.02 -64.82
N LYS A 42 -20.90 80.36 -64.65
CA LYS A 42 -21.76 79.72 -63.63
C LYS A 42 -21.98 78.24 -63.92
N VAL A 43 -22.26 77.87 -65.17
CA VAL A 43 -22.43 76.47 -65.58
C VAL A 43 -21.16 75.67 -65.28
N LEU A 44 -19.99 76.15 -65.71
CA LEU A 44 -18.70 75.49 -65.43
C LEU A 44 -18.43 75.35 -63.92
N SER A 45 -18.79 76.36 -63.13
CA SER A 45 -18.65 76.28 -61.67
C SER A 45 -19.56 75.21 -61.06
N VAL A 46 -20.79 75.11 -61.53
CA VAL A 46 -21.75 74.10 -61.06
C VAL A 46 -21.33 72.70 -61.49
N GLU A 47 -20.83 72.53 -62.72
CA GLU A 47 -20.29 71.25 -63.21
C GLU A 47 -19.11 70.77 -62.37
N LYS A 48 -18.20 71.68 -62.00
CA LYS A 48 -17.08 71.35 -61.09
C LYS A 48 -17.57 70.95 -59.70
N GLN A 49 -18.59 71.64 -59.17
CA GLN A 49 -19.21 71.27 -57.90
C GLN A 49 -19.89 69.90 -57.99
N LEU A 50 -20.62 69.63 -59.08
CA LEU A 50 -21.29 68.35 -59.34
C LEU A 50 -20.28 67.21 -59.37
N GLN A 51 -19.18 67.35 -60.12
CA GLN A 51 -18.10 66.36 -60.14
C GLN A 51 -17.48 66.15 -58.76
N GLY A 52 -17.29 67.22 -57.99
CA GLY A 52 -16.77 67.14 -56.62
C GLY A 52 -17.72 66.43 -55.65
N VAL A 53 -19.04 66.59 -55.81
CA VAL A 53 -20.04 65.86 -55.02
C VAL A 53 -20.13 64.40 -55.47
N GLN A 54 -20.10 64.13 -56.77
CA GLN A 54 -20.12 62.78 -57.32
C GLN A 54 -18.93 61.94 -56.83
N SER A 55 -17.72 62.52 -56.79
CA SER A 55 -16.53 61.83 -56.30
C SER A 55 -16.59 61.53 -54.81
N ARG A 56 -17.12 62.46 -54.00
CA ARG A 56 -17.36 62.24 -52.57
C ARG A 56 -18.40 61.15 -52.33
N LEU A 57 -19.50 61.18 -53.08
CA LEU A 57 -20.55 60.15 -52.97
C LEU A 57 -19.99 58.76 -53.28
N ASN A 58 -19.20 58.62 -54.34
CA ASN A 58 -18.57 57.34 -54.68
C ASN A 58 -17.61 56.87 -53.57
N ALA A 59 -16.77 57.77 -53.04
CA ALA A 59 -15.87 57.43 -51.93
C ALA A 59 -16.64 56.98 -50.68
N GLU A 60 -17.79 57.59 -50.40
CA GLU A 60 -18.62 57.24 -49.25
C GLU A 60 -19.37 55.91 -49.45
N ILE A 61 -19.77 55.60 -50.69
CA ILE A 61 -20.30 54.27 -51.06
C ILE A 61 -19.23 53.20 -50.85
N ASP A 62 -18.01 53.42 -51.34
CA ASP A 62 -16.90 52.47 -51.19
C ASP A 62 -16.53 52.27 -49.72
N ALA A 63 -16.46 53.35 -48.94
CA ALA A 63 -16.21 53.29 -47.51
C ALA A 63 -17.31 52.52 -46.76
N LYS A 64 -18.59 52.71 -47.13
CA LYS A 64 -19.71 51.98 -46.54
C LYS A 64 -19.64 50.48 -46.87
N GLN A 65 -19.31 50.11 -48.11
CA GLN A 65 -19.15 48.72 -48.51
C GLN A 65 -18.01 48.04 -47.76
N ALA A 66 -16.87 48.72 -47.62
CA ALA A 66 -15.74 48.23 -46.84
C ALA A 66 -16.09 48.03 -45.35
N ALA A 67 -16.81 48.98 -44.75
CA ALA A 67 -17.28 48.88 -43.38
C ALA A 67 -18.27 47.71 -43.18
N GLU A 68 -19.19 47.51 -44.13
CA GLU A 68 -20.15 46.40 -44.07
C GLU A 68 -19.44 45.04 -44.21
N GLN A 69 -18.45 44.93 -45.10
CA GLN A 69 -17.65 43.72 -45.24
C GLN A 69 -16.86 43.42 -43.96
N SER A 70 -16.19 44.42 -43.40
CA SER A 70 -15.45 44.27 -42.13
C SER A 70 -16.36 43.85 -40.98
N ALA A 71 -17.57 44.42 -40.89
CA ALA A 71 -18.55 44.02 -39.88
C ALA A 71 -18.99 42.56 -40.05
N ARG A 72 -19.17 42.08 -41.29
CA ARG A 72 -19.50 40.67 -41.58
C ARG A 72 -18.37 39.74 -41.18
N GLU A 73 -17.13 40.08 -41.51
CA GLU A 73 -15.93 39.32 -41.14
C GLU A 73 -15.78 39.24 -39.61
N ALA A 74 -15.94 40.36 -38.89
CA ALA A 74 -15.90 40.38 -37.43
C ALA A 74 -16.98 39.49 -36.79
N ILE A 75 -18.19 39.46 -37.34
CA ILE A 75 -19.26 38.57 -36.86
C ILE A 75 -18.90 37.10 -37.11
N GLN A 76 -18.32 36.78 -38.26
CA GLN A 76 -17.88 35.41 -38.57
C GLN A 76 -16.76 34.95 -37.64
N GLU A 77 -15.76 35.79 -37.39
CA GLU A 77 -14.68 35.50 -36.46
C GLU A 77 -15.20 35.31 -35.04
N LYS A 78 -16.09 36.19 -34.57
CA LYS A 78 -16.75 36.05 -33.27
C LYS A 78 -17.48 34.70 -33.14
N ASN A 79 -18.22 34.30 -34.17
CA ASN A 79 -18.93 33.02 -34.13
C ASN A 79 -17.97 31.82 -34.08
N LEU A 80 -16.79 31.92 -34.72
CA LEU A 80 -15.77 30.88 -34.66
C LEU A 80 -15.09 30.84 -33.29
N THR A 81 -14.79 31.99 -32.69
CA THR A 81 -14.21 32.05 -31.35
C THR A 81 -15.20 31.54 -30.29
N ASP A 82 -16.48 31.90 -30.38
CA ASP A 82 -17.53 31.41 -29.48
C ASP A 82 -17.67 29.88 -29.57
N LYS A 83 -17.55 29.30 -30.78
CA LYS A 83 -17.56 27.83 -30.96
C LYS A 83 -16.33 27.17 -30.34
N ARG A 84 -15.13 27.72 -30.55
CA ARG A 84 -13.90 27.21 -29.95
C ARG A 84 -13.93 27.30 -28.43
N MET A 85 -14.47 28.39 -27.88
CA MET A 85 -14.59 28.58 -26.44
C MET A 85 -15.50 27.52 -25.82
N LYS A 86 -16.66 27.23 -26.44
CA LYS A 86 -17.53 26.13 -26.01
C LYS A 86 -16.84 24.76 -26.03
N GLN A 87 -16.09 24.46 -27.09
CA GLN A 87 -15.34 23.20 -27.17
C GLN A 87 -14.32 23.07 -26.03
N ILE A 88 -13.56 24.14 -25.77
CA ILE A 88 -12.59 24.16 -24.66
C ILE A 88 -13.29 24.00 -23.31
N GLU A 89 -14.45 24.61 -23.10
CA GLU A 89 -15.23 24.46 -21.87
C GLU A 89 -15.72 23.00 -21.67
N GLU A 90 -16.20 22.35 -22.72
CA GLU A 90 -16.63 20.95 -22.71
C GLU A 90 -15.46 20.00 -22.44
N GLU A 91 -14.33 20.17 -23.13
CA GLU A 91 -13.11 19.40 -22.90
C GLU A 91 -12.57 19.59 -21.48
N SER A 92 -12.59 20.83 -20.97
CA SER A 92 -12.20 21.14 -19.59
C SER A 92 -13.12 20.47 -18.58
N ALA A 93 -14.42 20.43 -18.84
CA ALA A 93 -15.39 19.73 -17.99
C ALA A 93 -15.17 18.21 -17.98
N ALA A 94 -14.90 17.61 -19.15
CA ALA A 94 -14.58 16.18 -19.26
C ALA A 94 -13.28 15.84 -18.51
N CYS A 95 -12.23 16.62 -18.71
CA CYS A 95 -10.93 16.43 -18.05
C CYS A 95 -11.05 16.55 -16.51
N ARG A 96 -11.83 17.51 -16.01
CA ARG A 96 -12.13 17.62 -14.56
C ARG A 96 -12.84 16.38 -14.00
N LYS A 97 -13.78 15.81 -14.74
CA LYS A 97 -14.50 14.60 -14.33
C LYS A 97 -13.57 13.38 -14.30
N GLU A 98 -12.69 13.25 -15.29
CA GLU A 98 -11.68 12.20 -15.33
C GLU A 98 -10.69 12.33 -14.16
N LEU A 99 -10.20 13.56 -13.90
CA LEU A 99 -9.32 13.85 -12.76
C LEU A 99 -9.97 13.42 -11.44
N GLN A 100 -11.24 13.79 -11.21
CA GLN A 100 -11.97 13.38 -10.02
C GLN A 100 -12.07 11.85 -9.88
N GLY A 101 -12.29 11.14 -10.99
CA GLY A 101 -12.31 9.67 -10.99
C GLY A 101 -10.95 9.04 -10.68
N VAL A 102 -9.86 9.65 -11.12
CA VAL A 102 -8.49 9.22 -10.78
C VAL A 102 -8.17 9.50 -9.31
N GLU A 103 -8.56 10.66 -8.79
CA GLU A 103 -8.37 11.02 -7.38
C GLU A 103 -9.10 10.06 -6.44
N GLN A 104 -10.33 9.66 -6.77
CA GLN A 104 -11.08 8.65 -6.01
C GLN A 104 -10.36 7.31 -5.98
N LYS A 105 -9.90 6.81 -7.14
CA LYS A 105 -9.12 5.57 -7.21
C LYS A 105 -7.82 5.65 -6.42
N LEU A 106 -7.16 6.81 -6.43
CA LEU A 106 -5.95 7.04 -5.65
C LEU A 106 -6.25 6.95 -4.15
N GLN A 107 -7.34 7.55 -3.68
CA GLN A 107 -7.77 7.45 -2.28
C GLN A 107 -8.07 6.00 -1.87
N GLU A 108 -8.80 5.25 -2.69
CA GLU A 108 -9.08 3.82 -2.45
C GLU A 108 -7.78 2.99 -2.34
N LEU A 109 -6.80 3.25 -3.22
CA LEU A 109 -5.51 2.58 -3.18
C LEU A 109 -4.70 2.95 -1.93
N ILE A 110 -4.75 4.20 -1.49
CA ILE A 110 -4.10 4.65 -0.24
C ILE A 110 -4.70 3.93 0.97
N GLU A 111 -6.03 3.85 1.05
CA GLU A 111 -6.72 3.14 2.13
C GLU A 111 -6.37 1.65 2.15
N ARG A 112 -6.37 1.01 0.98
CA ARG A 112 -5.97 -0.39 0.84
C ARG A 112 -4.51 -0.61 1.26
N ASN A 113 -3.62 0.30 0.90
CA ASN A 113 -2.21 0.23 1.29
C ASN A 113 -2.05 0.34 2.82
N ARG A 114 -2.75 1.30 3.45
CA ARG A 114 -2.76 1.43 4.92
C ARG A 114 -3.29 0.18 5.63
N ALA A 115 -4.31 -0.47 5.08
CA ALA A 115 -4.83 -1.71 5.62
C ALA A 115 -3.80 -2.85 5.52
N LEU A 116 -3.10 -2.96 4.39
CA LEU A 116 -2.02 -3.92 4.20
C LEU A 116 -0.83 -3.64 5.13
N ASP A 117 -0.42 -2.39 5.27
CA ASP A 117 0.65 -2.01 6.21
C ASP A 117 0.30 -2.43 7.63
N SER A 118 -0.93 -2.17 8.08
CA SER A 118 -1.40 -2.58 9.41
C SER A 118 -1.37 -4.11 9.57
N GLN A 119 -1.78 -4.85 8.53
CA GLN A 119 -1.72 -6.32 8.53
C GLN A 119 -0.28 -6.83 8.60
N VAL A 120 0.64 -6.22 7.85
CA VAL A 120 2.06 -6.56 7.87
C VAL A 120 2.63 -6.33 9.26
N HIS A 121 2.38 -5.17 9.87
CA HIS A 121 2.85 -4.87 11.23
C HIS A 121 2.35 -5.90 12.26
N TYR A 122 1.06 -6.27 12.18
CA TYR A 122 0.49 -7.29 13.06
C TYR A 122 1.16 -8.66 12.87
N LEU A 123 1.35 -9.09 11.62
CA LEU A 123 1.99 -10.36 11.32
C LEU A 123 3.46 -10.38 11.76
N SER A 124 4.19 -9.28 11.56
CA SER A 124 5.56 -9.14 12.03
C SER A 124 5.66 -9.28 13.55
N ALA A 125 4.85 -8.55 14.31
CA ALA A 125 4.83 -8.67 15.78
C ALA A 125 4.45 -10.08 16.25
N ARG A 126 3.53 -10.75 15.54
CA ARG A 126 3.18 -12.15 15.84
C ARG A 126 4.35 -13.11 15.58
N VAL A 127 5.09 -12.92 14.50
CA VAL A 127 6.27 -13.74 14.19
C VAL A 127 7.35 -13.54 15.25
N GLU A 128 7.62 -12.29 15.64
CA GLU A 128 8.58 -11.97 16.72
C GLU A 128 8.21 -12.68 18.03
N GLY A 129 6.94 -12.59 18.46
CA GLY A 129 6.49 -13.31 19.66
C GLY A 129 6.65 -14.84 19.55
N GLN A 130 6.38 -15.42 18.38
CA GLN A 130 6.60 -16.85 18.15
C GLN A 130 8.09 -17.23 18.17
N GLU A 131 8.98 -16.34 17.73
CA GLU A 131 10.43 -16.57 17.82
C GLU A 131 10.92 -16.54 19.27
N GLU A 132 10.37 -15.65 20.10
CA GLU A 132 10.64 -15.61 21.54
C GLU A 132 10.16 -16.89 22.24
N ASP A 133 8.91 -17.31 22.01
CA ASP A 133 8.36 -18.55 22.57
C ASP A 133 9.21 -19.78 22.18
N LYS A 134 9.60 -19.86 20.90
CA LYS A 134 10.47 -20.92 20.40
C LYS A 134 11.84 -20.91 21.08
N ALA A 135 12.39 -19.72 21.37
CA ALA A 135 13.66 -19.61 22.09
C ALA A 135 13.50 -20.10 23.55
N GLN A 136 12.41 -19.75 24.22
CA GLN A 136 12.11 -20.22 25.58
C GLN A 136 11.96 -21.73 25.64
N LEU A 137 11.14 -22.32 24.75
CA LEU A 137 10.94 -23.77 24.67
C LEU A 137 12.25 -24.54 24.41
N ARG A 138 13.16 -23.99 23.61
CA ARG A 138 14.49 -24.60 23.39
C ARG A 138 15.32 -24.61 24.67
N VAL A 139 15.25 -23.56 25.50
CA VAL A 139 15.93 -23.51 26.79
C VAL A 139 15.33 -24.53 27.75
N GLU A 140 14.00 -24.61 27.83
CA GLU A 140 13.30 -25.59 28.67
C GLU A 140 13.62 -27.03 28.26
N SER A 141 13.61 -27.34 26.96
CA SER A 141 14.00 -28.66 26.43
C SER A 141 15.41 -29.05 26.88
N ARG A 142 16.38 -28.13 26.80
CA ARG A 142 17.76 -28.40 27.26
C ARG A 142 17.82 -28.65 28.76
N LYS A 143 17.04 -27.92 29.56
CA LYS A 143 16.96 -28.15 31.02
C LYS A 143 16.39 -29.53 31.33
N LEU A 144 15.30 -29.91 30.66
CA LEU A 144 14.70 -31.23 30.81
C LEU A 144 15.65 -32.35 30.36
N GLU A 145 16.34 -32.19 29.23
CA GLU A 145 17.37 -33.13 28.78
C GLU A 145 18.50 -33.29 29.80
N ALA A 146 18.97 -32.20 30.40
CA ALA A 146 19.99 -32.23 31.45
C ALA A 146 19.49 -32.99 32.69
N SER A 147 18.27 -32.70 33.14
CA SER A 147 17.64 -33.39 34.28
C SER A 147 17.44 -34.89 34.00
N MET A 148 16.99 -35.26 32.79
CA MET A 148 16.86 -36.68 32.40
C MET A 148 18.21 -37.40 32.41
N LYS A 149 19.29 -36.74 31.96
CA LYS A 149 20.64 -37.31 32.02
C LYS A 149 21.11 -37.53 33.46
N GLU A 150 20.81 -36.59 34.35
CA GLU A 150 21.12 -36.69 35.78
C GLU A 150 20.35 -37.84 36.44
N MET A 151 19.03 -37.89 36.26
CA MET A 151 18.20 -39.01 36.70
C MET A 151 18.66 -40.36 36.13
N GLY A 152 19.13 -40.38 34.88
CA GLY A 152 19.73 -41.57 34.26
C GLY A 152 20.98 -42.05 35.00
N LYS A 153 21.87 -41.13 35.40
CA LYS A 153 23.07 -41.45 36.19
C LYS A 153 22.73 -41.93 37.60
N GLU A 154 21.76 -41.29 38.26
CA GLU A 154 21.28 -41.72 39.57
C GLU A 154 20.69 -43.12 39.48
N ARG A 155 19.86 -43.40 38.46
CA ARG A 155 19.30 -44.73 38.22
C ARG A 155 20.38 -45.79 38.05
N THR A 156 21.42 -45.52 37.26
CA THR A 156 22.54 -46.49 37.10
C THR A 156 23.26 -46.71 38.42
N SER A 157 23.51 -45.64 39.20
CA SER A 157 24.15 -45.76 40.52
C SER A 157 23.31 -46.58 41.51
N TYR A 158 21.98 -46.40 41.53
CA TYR A 158 21.08 -47.22 42.33
C TYR A 158 21.07 -48.68 41.88
N GLN A 159 21.10 -48.94 40.57
CA GLN A 159 21.19 -50.30 40.03
C GLN A 159 22.50 -50.99 40.42
N ASP A 160 23.64 -50.31 40.32
CA ASP A 160 24.94 -50.85 40.76
C ASP A 160 24.92 -51.18 42.26
N ARG A 161 24.32 -50.29 43.07
CA ARG A 161 24.19 -50.49 44.52
C ARG A 161 23.28 -51.67 44.87
N ILE A 162 22.20 -51.88 44.11
CA ILE A 162 21.34 -53.07 44.25
C ILE A 162 22.17 -54.33 43.97
N GLY A 163 22.94 -54.37 42.88
CA GLY A 163 23.79 -55.52 42.54
C GLY A 163 24.79 -55.85 43.65
N VAL A 164 25.48 -54.85 44.21
CA VAL A 164 26.40 -55.06 45.35
C VAL A 164 25.68 -55.60 46.59
N LEU A 165 24.46 -55.13 46.87
CA LEU A 165 23.68 -55.62 48.00
C LEU A 165 23.19 -57.05 47.78
N GLU A 166 22.79 -57.40 46.55
CA GLU A 166 22.40 -58.76 46.17
C GLU A 166 23.59 -59.74 46.30
N GLU A 167 24.78 -59.35 45.84
CA GLU A 167 26.01 -60.14 46.02
C GLU A 167 26.35 -60.36 47.51
N ARG A 168 26.30 -59.30 48.32
CA ARG A 168 26.51 -59.41 49.77
C ARG A 168 25.48 -60.30 50.43
N LEU A 169 24.21 -60.17 50.06
CA LEU A 169 23.13 -61.02 50.58
C LEU A 169 23.38 -62.49 50.24
N HIS A 170 23.84 -62.77 49.02
CA HIS A 170 24.22 -64.11 48.61
C HIS A 170 25.42 -64.64 49.40
N GLN A 171 26.48 -63.84 49.58
CA GLN A 171 27.65 -64.21 50.39
C GLN A 171 27.26 -64.53 51.83
N THR A 172 26.48 -63.66 52.49
CA THR A 172 25.99 -63.90 53.85
C THR A 172 25.10 -65.14 53.93
N ALA A 173 24.29 -65.44 52.89
CA ALA A 173 23.51 -66.67 52.84
C ALA A 173 24.41 -67.91 52.77
N VAL A 174 25.46 -67.89 51.94
CA VAL A 174 26.45 -68.97 51.83
C VAL A 174 27.23 -69.15 53.14
N GLU A 175 27.75 -68.08 53.72
CA GLU A 175 28.46 -68.10 55.01
C GLU A 175 27.56 -68.67 56.12
N LYS A 176 26.29 -68.25 56.16
CA LYS A 176 25.31 -68.79 57.09
C LYS A 176 25.10 -70.29 56.91
N ASP A 177 25.02 -70.79 55.67
CA ASP A 177 24.84 -72.21 55.40
C ASP A 177 26.11 -73.02 55.71
N GLN A 178 27.30 -72.45 55.47
CA GLN A 178 28.58 -73.02 55.89
C GLN A 178 28.66 -73.15 57.41
N LEU A 179 28.43 -72.06 58.16
CA LEU A 179 28.41 -72.07 59.62
C LEU A 179 27.38 -73.04 60.19
N ARG A 180 26.21 -73.16 59.55
CA ARG A 180 25.21 -74.19 59.91
C ARG A 180 25.77 -75.59 59.73
N SER A 181 26.43 -75.87 58.61
CA SER A 181 27.04 -77.18 58.36
C SER A 181 28.17 -77.51 59.33
N GLU A 182 29.00 -76.52 59.69
CA GLU A 182 30.06 -76.66 60.71
C GLU A 182 29.46 -76.91 62.10
N LEU A 183 28.41 -76.17 62.49
CA LEU A 183 27.67 -76.42 63.72
C LEU A 183 27.08 -77.83 63.75
N ASP A 184 26.51 -78.31 62.65
CA ASP A 184 25.97 -79.67 62.55
C ASP A 184 27.06 -80.74 62.58
N TYR A 185 28.26 -80.43 62.08
CA TYR A 185 29.43 -81.31 62.20
C TYR A 185 29.89 -81.40 63.66
N ILE A 186 30.09 -80.28 64.34
CA ILE A 186 30.47 -80.23 65.76
C ILE A 186 29.41 -80.94 66.62
N LYS A 187 28.12 -80.67 66.38
CA LYS A 187 27.04 -81.37 67.09
C LYS A 187 27.09 -82.88 66.89
N ARG A 188 27.57 -83.38 65.75
CA ARG A 188 27.73 -84.82 65.53
C ARG A 188 28.98 -85.38 66.21
N GLU A 189 30.11 -84.68 66.10
CA GLU A 189 31.40 -85.09 66.67
C GLU A 189 31.36 -85.12 68.21
N ASP A 190 30.83 -84.06 68.83
CA ASP A 190 30.73 -83.92 70.28
C ASP A 190 29.47 -84.59 70.87
N PHE A 191 28.74 -85.37 70.05
CA PHE A 191 27.47 -85.97 70.38
C PHE A 191 26.47 -84.97 70.97
N LEU A 192 26.33 -83.74 70.47
CA LEU A 192 25.40 -82.74 71.01
C LEU A 192 24.02 -82.80 70.35
N ASP A 193 22.96 -82.51 71.11
CA ASP A 193 21.59 -82.39 70.63
C ASP A 193 21.35 -81.04 69.92
N GLU A 194 20.12 -80.79 69.47
CA GLU A 194 19.77 -79.56 68.74
C GLU A 194 20.01 -78.28 69.55
N THR A 195 20.00 -78.39 70.89
CA THR A 195 20.21 -77.29 71.83
C THR A 195 21.67 -77.16 72.31
N GLY A 196 22.56 -78.04 71.86
CA GLY A 196 23.99 -78.03 72.20
C GLY A 196 24.35 -78.80 73.48
N ARG A 197 23.47 -79.70 73.97
CA ARG A 197 23.75 -80.55 75.14
C ARG A 197 24.22 -81.93 74.72
N THR A 198 25.09 -82.57 75.50
CA THR A 198 25.59 -83.92 75.19
C THR A 198 24.46 -84.94 75.18
N ARG A 199 24.25 -85.57 74.03
CA ARG A 199 23.34 -86.68 73.78
C ARG A 199 23.76 -87.87 74.65
N PRO A 200 22.81 -88.47 75.38
CA PRO A 200 23.09 -89.67 76.14
C PRO A 200 23.43 -90.83 75.19
N LEU A 201 24.59 -91.46 75.41
CA LEU A 201 25.00 -92.68 74.69
C LEU A 201 24.14 -93.86 75.15
N LEU A 202 23.17 -94.23 74.32
CA LEU A 202 22.32 -95.39 74.53
C LEU A 202 23.02 -96.65 74.03
N ILE A 203 23.78 -97.32 74.92
CA ILE A 203 24.39 -98.62 74.64
C ILE A 203 23.29 -99.69 74.67
N HIS A 204 22.80 -100.07 73.50
CA HIS A 204 21.93 -101.24 73.34
C HIS A 204 22.81 -102.46 73.04
N SER A 205 23.21 -103.16 74.09
CA SER A 205 23.86 -104.47 73.95
C SER A 205 23.12 -105.46 74.83
N THR A 206 22.49 -106.45 74.19
CA THR A 206 21.85 -107.59 74.85
C THR A 206 22.85 -108.55 75.50
N GLU A 207 24.16 -108.29 75.37
CA GLU A 207 25.25 -109.12 75.89
C GLU A 207 26.29 -108.33 76.71
N SER A 208 26.00 -107.07 77.07
CA SER A 208 26.97 -106.22 77.79
C SER A 208 26.88 -106.38 79.30
N THR A 209 27.95 -106.90 79.91
CA THR A 209 28.14 -107.00 81.37
C THR A 209 28.60 -105.68 82.03
N LEU A 210 28.43 -104.55 81.33
CA LEU A 210 28.97 -103.25 81.77
C LEU A 210 28.18 -102.65 82.94
N VAL A 211 26.86 -102.87 83.00
CA VAL A 211 26.00 -102.44 84.12
C VAL A 211 26.41 -103.14 85.43
N ASP A 212 26.71 -104.44 85.35
CA ASP A 212 27.15 -105.24 86.49
C ASP A 212 28.59 -104.91 86.94
N ARG A 213 29.47 -104.52 86.01
CA ARG A 213 30.85 -104.11 86.34
C ARG A 213 30.95 -102.70 86.91
N LEU A 214 30.07 -101.77 86.53
CA LEU A 214 30.19 -100.36 86.93
C LEU A 214 29.60 -100.03 88.31
N LYS A 215 28.99 -100.98 89.04
CA LYS A 215 28.32 -100.73 90.34
C LYS A 215 27.46 -99.45 90.33
N LEU A 216 26.80 -99.18 89.21
CA LEU A 216 25.96 -98.00 89.06
C LEU A 216 24.71 -98.19 89.93
N ASN A 217 24.46 -97.22 90.80
CA ASN A 217 23.35 -97.24 91.73
C ASN A 217 22.04 -97.28 90.92
N GLU A 218 21.22 -98.33 91.09
CA GLU A 218 20.01 -98.59 90.27
C GLU A 218 19.05 -97.38 90.25
N PHE A 219 19.08 -96.58 91.33
CA PHE A 219 18.37 -95.30 91.44
C PHE A 219 18.81 -94.26 90.39
N LEU A 220 20.12 -94.09 90.18
CA LEU A 220 20.67 -93.11 89.24
C LEU A 220 20.41 -93.51 87.78
N TYR A 221 20.41 -94.82 87.48
CA TYR A 221 20.07 -95.33 86.16
C TYR A 221 18.62 -95.03 85.78
N ARG A 222 17.68 -95.23 86.71
CA ARG A 222 16.25 -94.91 86.48
C ARG A 222 15.99 -93.40 86.42
N ALA A 223 16.73 -92.59 87.19
CA ALA A 223 16.59 -91.13 87.17
C ALA A 223 17.07 -90.48 85.86
N GLN A 224 18.00 -91.10 85.13
CA GLN A 224 18.46 -90.64 83.81
C GLN A 224 17.55 -91.05 82.64
N GLN A 225 16.71 -92.08 82.80
CA GLN A 225 15.77 -92.54 81.76
C GLN A 225 14.34 -92.04 81.98
N GLY A 226 14.05 -91.43 83.13
CA GLY A 226 12.80 -90.69 83.32
C GLY A 226 12.80 -89.45 82.43
N PRO A 227 11.70 -89.14 81.72
CA PRO A 227 11.55 -87.82 81.15
C PRO A 227 11.53 -86.83 82.32
N ASN A 228 12.49 -85.92 82.37
CA ASN A 228 12.38 -84.76 83.25
C ASN A 228 11.23 -83.87 82.72
N PRO A 229 10.46 -83.21 83.60
CA PRO A 229 9.51 -82.17 83.19
C PRO A 229 10.17 -81.04 82.39
#